data_AF-A0A068N0Z6-F1
#
_entry.id   AF-A0A068N0Z6-F1
#
_cell.length_a   1.000
_cell.length_b   1.000
_cell.length_c   1.000
_cell.angle_alpha   90.00
_cell.angle_beta   90.00
_cell.angle_gamma   90.00
#
_symmetry.space_group_name_H-M   'P 1'
#
loop_
_entity.id
_entity.type
_entity.pdbx_description
1 polymer ?
#
loop_
_entity_poly.entity_id
_entity_poly.type
_entity_poly.pdbx_seq_one_letter_code
_entity_poly.pdbx_strand_id
1 'polypeptide(L)'
;MASNFKFKLLSHLTQKKENEGFTLIELLVVVIIIGVLAAIALPNLMNQVGKARNSEGRNGVGALNRAQQVYRTENPTFSSSIADLDTKVATGEFFTFTSAGNADAATSLATASDPAGQKTTNQTGTVSYDDSTGEFTVTTAFPN
;
A
#
# COMPACT_ATOMS: atom_id res chain seq x y z
N MET A 1 15.65 -24.05 74.28
CA MET A 1 15.26 -22.88 73.47
C MET A 1 15.63 -22.98 71.97
N ALA A 2 16.62 -23.80 71.58
CA ALA A 2 17.09 -23.92 70.18
C ALA A 2 16.13 -24.64 69.18
N SER A 3 15.11 -25.35 69.67
CA SER A 3 14.23 -26.17 68.80
C SER A 3 13.28 -25.32 67.92
N ASN A 4 12.84 -24.16 68.42
CA ASN A 4 11.92 -23.27 67.70
C ASN A 4 12.56 -22.63 66.46
N PHE A 5 13.88 -22.41 66.49
CA PHE A 5 14.61 -21.82 65.36
C PHE A 5 14.78 -22.81 64.21
N LYS A 6 15.08 -24.07 64.53
CA LYS A 6 15.19 -25.16 63.56
C LYS A 6 13.85 -25.43 62.84
N PHE A 7 12.74 -25.35 63.56
CA PHE A 7 11.39 -25.48 62.99
C PHE A 7 11.01 -24.30 62.07
N LYS A 8 11.37 -23.06 62.44
CA LYS A 8 11.13 -21.87 61.62
C LYS A 8 12.01 -21.81 60.37
N LEU A 9 13.24 -22.33 60.45
CA LEU A 9 14.15 -22.47 59.31
C LEU A 9 13.67 -23.55 58.33
N LEU A 10 13.16 -24.68 58.83
CA LEU A 10 12.58 -25.76 58.00
C LEU A 10 11.27 -25.30 57.30
N SER A 11 10.46 -24.49 57.96
CA SER A 11 9.24 -23.90 57.36
C SER A 11 9.56 -22.96 56.19
N HIS A 12 10.65 -22.18 56.27
CA HIS A 12 11.08 -21.29 55.18
C HIS A 12 11.75 -22.02 54.01
N LEU A 13 12.39 -23.17 54.25
CA LEU A 13 12.98 -23.99 53.19
C LEU A 13 11.95 -24.84 52.44
N THR A 14 10.73 -24.97 52.97
CA THR A 14 9.61 -25.72 52.37
C THR A 14 8.56 -24.80 51.75
N GLN A 15 8.86 -23.51 51.57
CA GLN A 15 8.05 -22.62 50.75
C GLN A 15 8.28 -22.97 49.28
N LYS A 16 7.60 -24.02 48.82
CA LYS A 16 7.46 -24.34 47.41
C LYS A 16 6.79 -23.13 46.76
N LYS A 17 7.57 -22.28 46.08
CA LYS A 17 7.00 -21.27 45.18
C LYS A 17 6.09 -22.05 44.23
N GLU A 18 4.80 -21.78 44.31
CA GLU A 18 3.86 -22.32 43.33
C GLU A 18 4.27 -21.70 42.01
N ASN A 19 4.94 -22.51 41.17
CA ASN A 19 5.17 -22.15 39.79
C ASN A 19 3.81 -22.23 39.12
N GLU A 20 3.04 -21.13 39.20
CA GLU A 20 1.81 -20.93 38.46
C GLU A 20 2.16 -20.91 36.97
N GLY A 21 2.03 -22.06 36.32
CA GLY A 21 2.13 -22.18 34.87
C GLY A 21 0.80 -21.81 34.22
N PHE A 22 0.86 -21.25 33.00
CA PHE A 22 -0.32 -21.06 32.18
C PHE A 22 -1.07 -22.38 31.99
N THR A 23 -2.38 -22.35 32.17
CA THR A 23 -3.23 -23.51 31.88
C THR A 23 -3.43 -23.65 30.36
N LEU A 24 -3.61 -24.89 29.89
CA LEU A 24 -3.90 -25.15 28.48
C LEU A 24 -5.23 -24.49 28.04
N ILE A 25 -6.19 -24.37 28.97
CA ILE A 25 -7.48 -23.75 28.69
C ILE A 25 -7.37 -22.23 28.51
N GLU A 26 -6.50 -21.56 29.27
CA GLU A 26 -6.22 -20.13 29.07
C GLU A 26 -5.62 -19.88 27.69
N LEU A 27 -4.65 -20.69 27.28
CA LEU A 27 -4.05 -20.58 25.97
C LEU A 27 -5.07 -20.89 24.86
N LEU A 28 -5.95 -21.88 25.06
CA LEU A 28 -7.00 -22.25 24.13
C LEU A 28 -7.99 -21.10 23.88
N VAL A 29 -8.46 -20.45 24.94
CA VAL A 29 -9.41 -19.32 24.80
C VAL A 29 -8.75 -18.15 24.08
N VAL A 30 -7.47 -17.87 24.36
CA VAL A 30 -6.73 -16.79 23.69
C VAL A 30 -6.60 -17.05 22.19
N VAL A 31 -6.22 -18.26 21.77
CA VAL A 31 -6.09 -18.57 20.33
C VAL A 31 -7.44 -18.53 19.60
N ILE A 32 -8.54 -18.87 20.29
CA ILE A 32 -9.88 -18.74 19.74
C ILE A 32 -10.24 -17.27 19.52
N ILE A 33 -9.98 -16.40 20.50
CA ILE A 33 -10.29 -14.96 20.38
C ILE A 33 -9.48 -14.32 19.24
N ILE A 34 -8.16 -14.54 19.19
CA ILE A 34 -7.33 -14.00 18.10
C ILE A 34 -7.73 -14.58 16.74
N GLY A 35 -8.19 -15.84 16.70
CA GLY A 35 -8.69 -16.48 15.48
C GLY A 35 -9.93 -15.78 14.92
N VAL A 36 -10.90 -15.46 15.78
CA VAL A 36 -12.12 -14.72 15.39
C VAL A 36 -11.77 -13.31 14.93
N LEU A 37 -10.91 -12.60 15.67
CA LEU A 37 -10.48 -11.26 15.30
C LEU A 37 -9.72 -11.24 13.97
N ALA A 38 -8.80 -12.19 13.76
CA ALA A 38 -8.06 -12.32 12.52
C ALA A 38 -8.99 -12.58 11.33
N ALA A 39 -9.99 -13.46 11.47
CA ALA A 39 -10.94 -13.77 10.40
C ALA A 39 -11.70 -12.54 9.88
N ILE A 40 -12.03 -11.60 10.78
CA ILE A 40 -12.73 -10.35 10.42
C ILE A 40 -11.75 -9.29 9.91
N ALA A 41 -10.55 -9.20 10.51
CA ALA A 41 -9.59 -8.15 10.21
C ALA A 41 -8.83 -8.36 8.89
N LEU A 42 -8.45 -9.60 8.57
CA LEU A 42 -7.65 -9.95 7.39
C LEU A 42 -8.26 -9.47 6.06
N PRO A 43 -9.54 -9.70 5.73
CA PRO A 43 -10.10 -9.25 4.45
C PRO A 43 -10.07 -7.73 4.32
N ASN A 44 -10.29 -6.99 5.41
CA ASN A 44 -10.22 -5.53 5.41
C ASN A 44 -8.77 -5.06 5.21
N LEU A 45 -7.80 -5.69 5.89
CA LEU A 45 -6.38 -5.39 5.70
C LEU A 45 -5.93 -5.60 4.26
N MET A 46 -6.33 -6.71 3.62
CA MET A 46 -6.00 -6.96 2.22
C MET A 46 -6.56 -5.90 1.27
N ASN A 47 -7.76 -5.39 1.53
CA ASN A 47 -8.32 -4.29 0.75
C ASN A 47 -7.56 -2.98 0.95
N GLN A 48 -7.13 -2.69 2.18
CA GLN A 48 -6.32 -1.49 2.48
C GLN A 48 -4.94 -1.56 1.81
N VAL A 49 -4.29 -2.73 1.83
CA VAL A 49 -3.03 -2.93 1.10
C VAL A 49 -3.23 -2.71 -0.40
N GLY A 50 -4.30 -3.25 -1.00
CA GLY A 50 -4.63 -2.99 -2.41
C GLY A 50 -4.79 -1.51 -2.73
N LYS A 51 -5.50 -0.76 -1.87
CA LYS A 51 -5.65 0.71 -2.01
C LYS A 51 -4.32 1.44 -1.91
N ALA A 52 -3.45 1.05 -0.97
CA ALA A 52 -2.11 1.62 -0.84
C ALA A 52 -1.28 1.38 -2.11
N ARG A 53 -1.33 0.18 -2.69
CA ARG A 53 -0.69 -0.14 -3.97
C ARG A 53 -1.25 0.70 -5.12
N ASN A 54 -2.57 0.83 -5.22
CA ASN A 54 -3.20 1.69 -6.24
C ASN A 54 -2.77 3.16 -6.15
N SER A 55 -2.36 3.63 -4.96
CA SER A 55 -1.79 4.98 -4.80
C SER A 55 -0.51 5.16 -5.61
N GLU A 56 0.31 4.11 -5.79
CA GLU A 56 1.51 4.16 -6.61
C GLU A 56 1.15 4.45 -8.08
N GLY A 57 0.22 3.69 -8.64
CA GLY A 57 -0.26 3.90 -10.01
C GLY A 57 -0.85 5.29 -10.22
N ARG A 58 -1.66 5.78 -9.26
CA ARG A 58 -2.24 7.14 -9.30
C ARG A 58 -1.17 8.22 -9.26
N ASN A 59 -0.18 8.07 -8.38
CA ASN A 59 0.93 9.01 -8.25
C ASN A 59 1.80 9.03 -9.51
N GLY A 60 2.08 7.86 -10.09
CA GLY A 60 2.84 7.74 -11.33
C GLY A 60 2.12 8.38 -12.51
N VAL A 61 0.82 8.11 -12.71
CA VAL A 61 0.00 8.78 -13.73
C VAL A 61 -0.01 10.29 -13.53
N GLY A 62 -0.18 10.76 -12.29
CA GLY A 62 -0.16 12.20 -11.99
C GLY A 62 1.21 12.86 -12.24
N ALA A 63 2.31 12.13 -12.06
CA ALA A 63 3.65 12.60 -12.41
C ALA A 63 3.86 12.63 -13.94
N LEU A 64 3.41 11.62 -14.67
CA LEU A 64 3.46 11.61 -16.14
C LEU A 64 2.62 12.73 -16.74
N ASN A 65 1.41 12.97 -16.24
CA ASN A 65 0.55 14.05 -16.72
C ASN A 65 1.19 15.44 -16.50
N ARG A 66 1.92 15.64 -15.40
CA ARG A 66 2.67 16.89 -15.18
C ARG A 66 3.85 17.01 -16.14
N ALA A 67 4.61 15.94 -16.34
CA ALA A 67 5.72 15.93 -17.30
C ALA A 67 5.24 16.18 -18.74
N GLN A 68 4.07 15.66 -19.11
CA GLN A 68 3.44 15.92 -20.41
C GLN A 68 3.04 17.39 -20.60
N GLN A 69 2.55 18.06 -19.56
CA GLN A 69 2.24 19.50 -19.61
C GLN A 69 3.50 20.35 -19.79
N VAL A 70 4.57 20.00 -19.06
CA VAL A 70 5.88 20.65 -19.23
C VAL A 70 6.39 20.44 -20.66
N TYR A 71 6.36 19.21 -21.16
CA TYR A 71 6.78 18.89 -22.52
C TYR A 71 5.97 19.68 -23.56
N ARG A 72 4.64 19.77 -23.43
CA ARG A 72 3.78 20.54 -24.36
C ARG A 72 4.01 22.06 -24.27
N THR A 73 4.61 22.55 -23.19
CA THR A 73 4.99 23.98 -23.08
C THR A 73 6.22 24.29 -23.94
N GLU A 74 7.12 23.31 -24.11
CA GLU A 74 8.37 23.44 -24.88
C GLU A 74 8.20 22.93 -26.33
N ASN A 75 7.26 22.02 -26.56
CA ASN A 75 7.01 21.37 -27.83
C ASN A 75 5.54 21.56 -28.29
N PRO A 76 5.29 21.64 -29.60
CA PRO A 76 3.93 21.79 -30.14
C PRO A 76 3.07 20.51 -30.04
N THR A 77 3.60 19.42 -29.48
CA THR A 77 2.90 18.14 -29.31
C THR A 77 3.21 17.56 -27.95
N PHE A 78 2.37 16.63 -27.49
CA PHE A 78 2.70 15.77 -26.37
C PHE A 78 3.65 14.65 -26.79
N SER A 79 4.36 14.06 -25.82
CA SER A 79 5.27 12.94 -26.10
C SER A 79 4.53 11.60 -26.14
N SER A 80 4.91 10.74 -27.08
CA SER A 80 4.48 9.35 -27.17
C SER A 80 5.39 8.37 -26.41
N SER A 81 6.50 8.83 -25.84
CA SER A 81 7.45 8.01 -25.11
C SER A 81 7.80 8.63 -23.76
N ILE A 82 7.77 7.82 -22.70
CA ILE A 82 8.17 8.24 -21.36
C ILE A 82 9.65 8.66 -21.33
N ALA A 83 10.49 8.12 -22.23
CA ALA A 83 11.91 8.46 -22.30
C ALA A 83 12.17 9.93 -22.70
N ASP A 84 11.22 10.55 -23.42
CA ASP A 84 11.33 11.96 -23.82
C ASP A 84 10.80 12.91 -22.74
N LEU A 85 10.20 12.35 -21.68
CA LEU A 85 9.70 13.11 -20.53
C LEU A 85 10.76 13.13 -19.44
N ASP A 86 11.01 14.30 -18.84
CA ASP A 86 11.88 14.42 -17.67
C ASP A 86 11.19 13.88 -16.40
N THR A 87 11.05 12.55 -16.31
CA THR A 87 10.34 11.86 -15.25
C THR A 87 10.93 10.48 -14.97
N LYS A 88 10.98 10.09 -13.69
CA LYS A 88 11.54 8.80 -13.24
C LYS A 88 10.50 7.71 -13.03
N VAL A 89 9.33 7.83 -13.65
CA VAL A 89 8.16 6.96 -13.40
C VAL A 89 8.21 5.63 -14.18
N ALA A 90 9.20 5.40 -15.02
CA ALA A 90 9.19 4.33 -16.02
C ALA A 90 8.81 2.91 -15.51
N THR A 91 9.13 2.56 -14.26
CA THR A 91 8.75 1.26 -13.66
C THR A 91 8.42 1.39 -12.17
N GLY A 92 7.23 0.95 -11.78
CA GLY A 92 6.82 0.77 -10.39
C GLY A 92 6.95 -0.67 -9.92
N GLU A 93 6.71 -0.92 -8.63
CA GLU A 93 6.70 -2.28 -8.06
C GLU A 93 5.42 -3.05 -8.46
N PHE A 94 4.30 -2.33 -8.57
CA PHE A 94 2.98 -2.91 -8.86
C PHE A 94 2.41 -2.53 -10.23
N PHE A 95 3.08 -1.59 -10.92
CA PHE A 95 2.59 -1.00 -12.16
C PHE A 95 3.70 -0.84 -13.21
N THR A 96 3.32 -1.11 -14.45
CA THR A 96 4.07 -0.68 -15.64
C THR A 96 3.41 0.55 -16.21
N PHE A 97 4.21 1.56 -16.57
CA PHE A 97 3.70 2.82 -17.09
C PHE A 97 3.92 2.94 -18.58
N THR A 98 2.92 3.44 -19.29
CA THR A 98 3.01 3.80 -20.71
C THR A 98 2.43 5.20 -20.93
N SER A 99 2.93 5.88 -21.95
CA SER A 99 2.42 7.16 -22.42
C SER A 99 2.10 7.06 -23.90
N ALA A 100 1.04 7.72 -24.35
CA ALA A 100 0.73 7.92 -25.75
C ALA A 100 0.30 9.37 -25.94
N GLY A 101 1.03 10.13 -26.74
CA GLY A 101 0.80 11.56 -26.99
C GLY A 101 0.62 11.88 -28.47
N ASN A 102 -0.14 12.93 -28.75
CA ASN A 102 -0.32 13.54 -30.06
C ASN A 102 -0.33 15.08 -29.91
N ALA A 103 -0.78 15.83 -30.92
CA ALA A 103 -0.80 17.30 -30.87
C ALA A 103 -1.75 17.85 -29.79
N ASP A 104 -2.88 17.17 -29.57
CA ASP A 104 -4.03 17.68 -28.82
C ASP A 104 -4.09 17.11 -27.39
N ALA A 105 -3.59 15.87 -27.20
CA ALA A 105 -3.65 15.18 -25.93
C ALA A 105 -2.55 14.13 -25.72
N ALA A 106 -2.30 13.80 -24.45
CA ALA A 106 -1.57 12.63 -24.02
C ALA A 106 -2.37 11.79 -23.03
N THR A 107 -2.29 10.47 -23.18
CA THR A 107 -2.80 9.48 -22.23
C THR A 107 -1.63 8.78 -21.55
N SER A 108 -1.64 8.84 -20.23
CA SER A 108 -0.75 8.10 -19.33
C SER A 108 -1.53 6.93 -18.74
N LEU A 109 -1.00 5.72 -18.88
CA LEU A 109 -1.61 4.49 -18.37
C LEU A 109 -0.66 3.80 -17.40
N ALA A 110 -1.14 3.50 -16.20
CA ALA A 110 -0.51 2.54 -15.30
C ALA A 110 -1.26 1.21 -15.41
N THR A 111 -0.60 0.19 -15.95
CA THR A 111 -1.13 -1.18 -16.03
C THR A 111 -0.68 -1.96 -14.81
N ALA A 112 -1.65 -2.49 -14.06
CA ALA A 112 -1.38 -3.32 -12.88
C ALA A 112 -0.73 -4.65 -13.29
N SER A 113 0.36 -5.03 -12.64
CA SER A 113 1.12 -6.24 -12.99
C SER A 113 0.43 -7.54 -12.55
N ASP A 114 -0.31 -7.54 -11.44
CA ASP A 114 -1.15 -8.65 -10.98
C ASP A 114 -2.42 -8.12 -10.27
N PRO A 115 -3.49 -7.81 -11.02
CA PRO A 115 -4.70 -7.19 -10.49
C PRO A 115 -5.39 -8.00 -9.40
N ALA A 116 -5.42 -9.34 -9.53
CA ALA A 116 -6.18 -10.21 -8.65
C ALA A 116 -5.43 -10.53 -7.36
N GLY A 117 -4.15 -10.90 -7.45
CA GLY A 117 -3.32 -11.21 -6.28
C GLY A 117 -2.98 -9.96 -5.47
N GLN A 118 -2.86 -8.81 -6.13
CA GLN A 118 -2.44 -7.58 -5.46
C GLN A 118 -3.59 -6.60 -5.14
N LYS A 119 -4.81 -6.91 -5.58
CA LYS A 119 -5.99 -6.02 -5.49
C LYS A 119 -5.72 -4.64 -6.11
N THR A 120 -5.02 -4.63 -7.24
CA THR A 120 -4.69 -3.42 -8.00
C THR A 120 -5.55 -3.30 -9.24
N THR A 121 -5.78 -2.08 -9.71
CA THR A 121 -6.56 -1.79 -10.91
C THR A 121 -5.82 -0.80 -11.79
N ASN A 122 -6.01 -0.90 -13.12
CA ASN A 122 -5.39 0.03 -14.05
C ASN A 122 -5.81 1.46 -13.73
N GLN A 123 -4.86 2.39 -13.82
CA GLN A 123 -5.08 3.81 -13.57
C GLN A 123 -4.79 4.56 -14.88
N THR A 124 -5.71 5.39 -15.34
CA THR A 124 -5.54 6.15 -16.59
C THR A 124 -5.68 7.63 -16.31
N GLY A 125 -4.83 8.44 -16.94
CA GLY A 125 -4.96 9.88 -16.93
C GLY A 125 -4.71 10.43 -18.32
N THR A 126 -5.53 11.39 -18.73
CA THR A 126 -5.38 12.11 -19.98
C THR A 126 -5.15 13.59 -19.69
N VAL A 127 -4.20 14.18 -20.39
CA VAL A 127 -4.01 15.62 -20.46
C VAL A 127 -4.35 16.03 -21.89
N SER A 128 -5.21 17.03 -22.05
CA SER A 128 -5.44 17.69 -23.32
C SER A 128 -5.06 19.16 -23.22
N TYR A 129 -4.70 19.76 -24.35
CA TYR A 129 -4.40 21.17 -24.46
C TYR A 129 -5.33 21.80 -25.49
N ASP A 130 -5.92 22.94 -25.15
CA ASP A 130 -6.77 23.71 -26.06
C ASP A 130 -5.98 24.92 -26.58
N ASP A 131 -5.56 24.88 -27.84
CA ASP A 131 -4.78 25.95 -28.48
C ASP A 131 -5.56 27.28 -28.58
N SER A 132 -6.90 27.27 -28.46
CA SER A 132 -7.72 28.49 -28.54
C SER A 132 -7.80 29.26 -27.22
N THR A 133 -7.74 28.55 -26.10
CA THR A 133 -7.81 29.12 -24.74
C THR A 133 -6.45 29.16 -24.03
N GLY A 134 -5.50 28.33 -24.48
CA GLY A 134 -4.21 28.14 -23.84
C GLY A 134 -4.29 27.30 -22.55
N GLU A 135 -5.39 26.58 -22.34
CA GLU A 135 -5.64 25.85 -21.10
C GLU A 135 -5.31 24.34 -21.23
N PHE A 136 -4.76 23.78 -20.15
CA PHE A 136 -4.61 22.33 -19.99
C PHE A 136 -5.80 21.76 -19.23
N THR A 137 -6.40 20.70 -19.77
CA THR A 137 -7.44 19.92 -19.09
C THR A 137 -6.88 18.55 -18.72
N VAL A 138 -6.97 18.17 -17.44
CA VAL A 138 -6.54 16.86 -16.96
C VAL A 138 -7.75 16.05 -16.53
N THR A 139 -7.95 14.89 -17.15
CA THR A 139 -9.00 13.93 -16.79
C THR A 139 -8.36 12.65 -16.28
N THR A 140 -8.72 12.20 -15.09
CA THR A 140 -8.22 10.94 -14.52
C THR A 140 -9.35 9.95 -14.31
N ALA A 141 -9.14 8.70 -14.72
CA ALA A 141 -10.02 7.57 -14.44
C ALA A 141 -9.30 6.60 -13.50
N PHE A 142 -9.66 6.68 -12.22
CA PHE A 142 -9.11 5.85 -11.15
C PHE A 142 -10.22 4.99 -10.54
N PRO A 143 -10.26 3.67 -10.82
CA PRO A 143 -11.24 2.78 -10.20
C PRO A 143 -11.08 2.77 -8.67
N ASN A 144 -12.19 2.60 -7.96
CA ASN A 144 -12.24 2.47 -6.50
C ASN A 144 -11.90 1.05 -6.02
#